data_AF-A0ABD4KU25-F1
#
_entry.id   AF-A0ABD4KU25-F1
#
_cell.length_a   1.000
_cell.length_b   1.000
_cell.length_c   1.000
_cell.angle_alpha   90.00
_cell.angle_beta   90.00
_cell.angle_gamma   90.00
#
_symmetry.space_group_name_H-M   'P 1'
#
loop_
_entity.id
_entity.type
_entity.pdbx_description
1 polymer ?
#
loop_
_entity_poly.entity_id
_entity_poly.type
_entity_poly.pdbx_seq_one_letter_code
_entity_poly.pdbx_strand_id
1 'polypeptide(L)'
;GTLNAHRELGFPFEPKYQVAAVVSFFGPMDLLALGNAKGDKTTQNSSVSKFLGAIPAQAPELAKQASPISYVSAQTPPFLLLHGNKDKQVPIVQSIEFQKQLDQHGIENQLLIEPDVGHSAKV
;
A
#
# COMPACT_ATOMS: atom_id res chain seq x y z
N GLY A 1 16.52 -19.19 -2.74
CA GLY A 1 16.09 -17.82 -3.06
C GLY A 1 14.95 -17.92 -4.04
N THR A 2 13.75 -17.52 -3.64
CA THR A 2 12.57 -17.47 -4.53
C THR A 2 12.55 -16.11 -5.19
N LEU A 3 12.74 -16.10 -6.51
CA LEU A 3 12.66 -14.94 -7.38
C LEU A 3 11.19 -14.48 -7.51
N ASN A 4 11.02 -13.19 -7.74
CA ASN A 4 9.76 -12.46 -7.94
C ASN A 4 8.85 -13.16 -8.97
N ALA A 5 7.92 -14.00 -8.49
CA ALA A 5 6.95 -14.68 -9.33
C ALA A 5 5.60 -13.94 -9.32
N HIS A 6 5.58 -12.71 -9.83
CA HIS A 6 4.31 -12.10 -10.24
C HIS A 6 3.94 -12.66 -11.62
N ARG A 7 3.18 -13.77 -11.61
CA ARG A 7 2.16 -14.18 -12.61
C ARG A 7 1.66 -15.61 -12.43
N GLU A 8 2.32 -16.45 -11.62
CA GLU A 8 1.97 -17.87 -11.46
C GLU A 8 1.68 -18.30 -10.01
N LEU A 9 1.20 -17.39 -9.16
CA LEU A 9 0.51 -17.81 -7.94
C LEU A 9 -0.95 -18.08 -8.28
N GLY A 10 -1.18 -19.20 -8.98
CA GLY A 10 -2.52 -19.75 -9.08
C GLY A 10 -2.93 -20.26 -7.71
N PHE A 11 -4.03 -19.76 -7.16
CA PHE A 11 -4.71 -20.53 -6.13
C PHE A 11 -5.03 -21.91 -6.73
N PRO A 12 -4.86 -23.02 -6.00
CA PRO A 12 -5.19 -24.36 -6.49
C PRO A 12 -6.68 -24.48 -6.89
N PHE A 13 -7.50 -23.49 -6.52
CA PHE A 13 -8.87 -23.28 -6.95
C PHE A 13 -9.13 -21.79 -7.10
N GLU A 14 -9.96 -21.38 -8.07
CA GLU A 14 -10.46 -20.01 -8.06
C GLU A 14 -11.39 -19.80 -6.86
N PRO A 15 -11.16 -18.76 -6.03
CA PRO A 15 -12.05 -18.47 -4.93
C PRO A 15 -13.45 -18.14 -5.47
N LYS A 16 -14.47 -18.88 -5.01
CA LYS A 16 -15.89 -18.66 -5.37
C LYS A 16 -16.52 -17.48 -4.62
N TYR A 17 -15.71 -16.59 -4.08
CA TYR A 17 -16.12 -15.44 -3.29
C TYR A 17 -15.44 -14.19 -3.82
N GLN A 18 -16.12 -13.06 -3.68
CA GLN A 18 -15.55 -11.75 -3.94
C GLN A 18 -15.43 -11.00 -2.62
N VAL A 19 -14.37 -10.21 -2.49
CA VAL A 19 -14.19 -9.33 -1.33
C VAL A 19 -15.28 -8.27 -1.37
N ALA A 20 -16.11 -8.19 -0.33
CA ALA A 20 -17.21 -7.23 -0.27
C ALA A 20 -16.75 -5.82 0.10
N ALA A 21 -15.71 -5.71 0.93
CA ALA A 21 -15.07 -4.46 1.33
C ALA A 21 -13.70 -4.75 1.95
N VAL A 22 -12.83 -3.74 2.01
CA VAL A 22 -11.51 -3.80 2.64
C VAL A 22 -11.40 -2.75 3.74
N VAL A 23 -10.91 -3.15 4.91
CA VAL A 23 -10.50 -2.21 5.96
C VAL A 23 -8.97 -2.21 6.02
N SER A 24 -8.36 -1.06 5.76
CA SER A 24 -6.90 -0.89 5.81
C SER A 24 -6.51 -0.01 7.00
N PHE A 25 -5.65 -0.55 7.86
CA PHE A 25 -5.05 0.16 8.98
C PHE A 25 -3.62 0.59 8.60
N PHE A 26 -3.40 1.90 8.45
CA PHE A 26 -2.09 2.54 8.25
C PHE A 26 -1.17 1.81 7.25
N GLY A 27 -1.76 1.34 6.15
CA GLY A 27 -1.09 0.47 5.17
C GLY A 27 -0.20 1.23 4.18
N PRO A 28 0.95 0.66 3.77
CA PRO A 28 1.75 1.20 2.67
C PRO A 28 1.10 0.86 1.33
N MET A 29 0.75 1.87 0.54
CA MET A 29 -0.04 1.74 -0.70
C MET A 29 0.79 1.92 -1.96
N ASP A 30 1.84 2.73 -1.89
CA ASP A 30 2.82 2.99 -2.94
C ASP A 30 4.23 2.83 -2.35
N LEU A 31 4.83 1.67 -2.60
CA LEU A 31 6.17 1.32 -2.13
C LEU A 31 7.27 2.09 -2.85
N LEU A 32 7.02 2.55 -4.08
CA LEU A 32 7.96 3.39 -4.81
C LEU A 32 7.99 4.78 -4.17
N ALA A 33 6.84 5.37 -3.90
CA ALA A 33 6.75 6.66 -3.21
C ALA A 33 7.21 6.57 -1.75
N LEU A 34 6.86 5.49 -1.05
CA LEU A 34 7.31 5.25 0.34
C LEU A 34 8.84 5.14 0.41
N GLY A 35 9.45 4.49 -0.59
CA GLY A 35 10.89 4.41 -0.75
C GLY A 35 11.58 5.76 -0.98
N ASN A 36 10.84 6.76 -1.44
CA ASN A 36 11.34 8.10 -1.75
C ASN A 36 10.82 9.16 -0.76
N ALA A 37 10.04 8.77 0.25
CA ALA A 37 9.43 9.71 1.18
C ALA A 37 10.47 10.30 2.14
N LYS A 38 10.51 11.63 2.22
CA LYS A 38 11.29 12.48 3.16
C LYS A 38 12.77 12.73 2.87
N GLY A 39 13.22 12.73 1.62
CA GLY A 39 14.56 13.25 1.27
C GLY A 39 15.75 12.41 1.77
N ASP A 40 15.54 11.56 2.78
CA ASP A 40 16.41 10.47 3.17
C ASP A 40 16.30 9.38 2.10
N LYS A 41 17.40 9.14 1.40
CA LYS A 41 17.48 8.04 0.44
C LYS A 41 17.25 6.73 1.20
N THR A 42 16.24 5.96 0.81
CA THR A 42 16.09 4.61 1.35
C THR A 42 17.35 3.81 1.10
N THR A 43 17.82 3.15 2.15
CA THR A 43 19.01 2.28 2.08
C THR A 43 18.59 0.83 1.86
N GLN A 44 19.54 -0.05 1.59
CA GLN A 44 19.29 -1.49 1.52
C GLN A 44 18.73 -2.06 2.84
N ASN A 45 18.92 -1.36 3.97
CA ASN A 45 18.47 -1.80 5.29
C ASN A 45 17.04 -1.37 5.65
N SER A 46 16.38 -0.55 4.81
CA SER A 46 15.00 -0.15 5.04
C SER A 46 14.04 -1.35 4.93
N SER A 47 12.91 -1.31 5.66
CA SER A 47 11.91 -2.39 5.62
C SER A 47 11.39 -2.66 4.20
N VAL A 48 11.16 -1.59 3.43
CA VAL A 48 10.71 -1.70 2.03
C VAL A 48 11.80 -2.34 1.16
N SER A 49 13.06 -1.92 1.31
CA SER A 49 14.16 -2.51 0.53
C SER A 49 14.37 -3.99 0.84
N LYS A 50 14.25 -4.37 2.12
CA LYS A 50 14.34 -5.79 2.53
C LYS A 50 13.18 -6.60 1.98
N PHE A 51 11.97 -6.04 1.97
CA PHE A 51 10.80 -6.69 1.39
C PHE A 51 10.94 -6.90 -0.12
N LEU A 52 11.41 -5.89 -0.86
CA LEU A 52 11.61 -5.98 -2.31
C LEU A 52 12.88 -6.75 -2.71
N GLY A 53 13.84 -6.91 -1.79
CA GLY A 53 15.19 -7.38 -2.12
C GLY A 53 16.03 -6.38 -2.94
N ALA A 54 15.56 -5.14 -3.08
CA ALA A 54 16.21 -4.06 -3.82
C ALA A 54 15.79 -2.69 -3.28
N ILE A 55 16.61 -1.66 -3.48
CA ILE A 55 16.19 -0.29 -3.18
C ILE A 55 15.08 0.11 -4.17
N PRO A 56 13.92 0.64 -3.74
CA PRO A 56 12.79 0.96 -4.63
C PRO A 56 13.17 1.80 -5.85
N ALA A 57 14.03 2.82 -5.67
CA ALA A 57 14.51 3.67 -6.76
C ALA A 57 15.40 2.94 -7.79
N GLN A 58 16.02 1.82 -7.40
CA GLN A 58 16.84 0.98 -8.29
C GLN A 58 16.02 -0.12 -8.98
N ALA A 59 14.84 -0.45 -8.44
CA ALA A 59 13.92 -1.44 -9.00
C ALA A 59 12.48 -0.90 -9.04
N PRO A 60 12.23 0.20 -9.79
CA PRO A 60 10.94 0.89 -9.75
C PRO A 60 9.78 0.03 -10.24
N GLU A 61 10.00 -0.82 -11.24
CA GLU A 61 8.97 -1.73 -11.75
C GLU A 61 8.60 -2.81 -10.71
N LEU A 62 9.58 -3.31 -9.96
CA LEU A 62 9.32 -4.25 -8.87
C LEU A 62 8.56 -3.56 -7.73
N ALA A 63 8.95 -2.33 -7.37
CA ALA A 63 8.24 -1.55 -6.38
C ALA A 63 6.78 -1.28 -6.78
N LYS A 64 6.53 -0.93 -8.05
CA LYS A 64 5.16 -0.76 -8.60
C LYS A 64 4.36 -2.06 -8.56
N GLN A 65 4.93 -3.18 -8.98
CA GLN A 65 4.28 -4.49 -8.91
C GLN A 65 3.94 -4.89 -7.47
N ALA A 66 4.73 -4.46 -6.50
CA ALA A 66 4.47 -4.73 -5.10
C ALA A 66 3.56 -3.69 -4.42
N SER A 67 3.11 -2.65 -5.14
CA SER A 67 2.32 -1.55 -4.60
C SER A 67 0.82 -1.75 -4.83
N PRO A 68 -0.02 -1.78 -3.77
CA PRO A 68 -1.48 -1.88 -3.91
C PRO A 68 -2.10 -0.83 -4.85
N ILE A 69 -1.57 0.40 -4.87
CA ILE A 69 -2.09 1.49 -5.72
C ILE A 69 -2.08 1.14 -7.21
N SER A 70 -1.18 0.26 -7.65
CA SER A 70 -1.04 -0.18 -9.06
C SER A 70 -2.18 -1.08 -9.52
N TYR A 71 -2.98 -1.61 -8.59
CA TYR A 71 -4.03 -2.59 -8.88
C TYR A 71 -5.45 -2.04 -8.70
N VAL A 72 -5.59 -0.74 -8.41
CA VAL A 72 -6.90 -0.10 -8.38
C VAL A 72 -7.51 -0.12 -9.78
N SER A 73 -8.73 -0.63 -9.85
CA SER A 73 -9.52 -0.79 -11.08
C SER A 73 -11.02 -0.70 -10.76
N ALA A 74 -11.87 -0.73 -11.78
CA ALA A 74 -13.33 -0.78 -11.61
C ALA A 74 -13.84 -2.04 -10.87
N GLN A 75 -13.01 -3.06 -10.67
CA GLN A 75 -13.33 -4.26 -9.89
C GLN A 75 -12.87 -4.17 -8.43
N THR A 76 -12.27 -3.04 -8.04
CA THR A 76 -11.81 -2.82 -6.67
C THR A 76 -13.02 -2.72 -5.74
N PRO A 77 -13.07 -3.47 -4.63
CA PRO A 77 -14.17 -3.38 -3.68
C PRO A 77 -14.12 -2.05 -2.91
N PRO A 78 -15.19 -1.66 -2.20
CA PRO A 78 -15.17 -0.51 -1.31
C PRO A 78 -14.07 -0.57 -0.24
N PHE A 79 -13.53 0.58 0.15
CA PHE A 79 -12.45 0.71 1.13
C PHE A 79 -12.79 1.59 2.33
N LEU A 80 -12.44 1.15 3.54
CA LEU A 80 -12.30 1.99 4.71
C LEU A 80 -10.80 2.09 5.07
N LEU A 81 -10.26 3.29 5.07
CA LEU A 81 -8.88 3.59 5.39
C LEU A 81 -8.80 4.26 6.76
N LEU A 82 -7.96 3.75 7.66
CA LEU A 82 -7.71 4.35 8.98
C LEU A 82 -6.24 4.71 9.10
N HIS A 83 -5.92 5.96 9.48
CA HIS A 83 -4.53 6.41 9.55
C HIS A 83 -4.31 7.51 10.61
N GLY A 84 -3.27 7.40 11.41
CA GLY A 84 -2.82 8.46 12.33
C GLY A 84 -2.05 9.58 11.62
N ASN A 85 -2.34 10.84 11.91
CA ASN A 85 -1.66 11.97 11.25
C ASN A 85 -0.20 12.21 11.70
N LYS A 86 0.28 11.49 12.73
CA LYS A 86 1.67 11.52 13.21
C LYS A 86 2.43 10.23 12.88
N ASP A 87 1.92 9.38 11.99
CA ASP A 87 2.62 8.18 11.58
C ASP A 87 3.97 8.53 10.90
N LYS A 88 5.05 8.05 11.51
CA LYS A 88 6.43 8.24 11.04
C LYS A 88 6.95 7.02 10.27
N GLN A 89 6.31 5.87 10.40
CA GLN A 89 6.70 4.62 9.74
C GLN A 89 6.08 4.53 8.35
N VAL A 90 4.77 4.80 8.26
CA VAL A 90 4.03 4.91 7.01
C VAL A 90 3.40 6.30 6.99
N PRO A 91 3.98 7.29 6.30
CA PRO A 91 3.40 8.63 6.29
C PRO A 91 1.97 8.63 5.73
N ILE A 92 1.08 9.41 6.35
CA ILE A 92 -0.35 9.51 5.99
C ILE A 92 -0.62 9.81 4.50
N VAL A 93 0.33 10.42 3.80
CA VAL A 93 0.26 10.63 2.34
C VAL A 93 -0.02 9.33 1.56
N GLN A 94 0.39 8.17 2.10
CA GLN A 94 0.09 6.86 1.53
C GLN A 94 -1.42 6.60 1.46
N SER A 95 -2.16 6.90 2.52
CA SER A 95 -3.63 6.75 2.51
C SER A 95 -4.31 7.86 1.72
N ILE A 96 -3.79 9.09 1.75
CA ILE A 96 -4.38 10.21 0.99
C ILE A 96 -4.28 9.97 -0.52
N GLU A 97 -3.10 9.59 -1.03
CA GLU A 97 -2.94 9.34 -2.47
C GLU A 97 -3.69 8.08 -2.92
N PHE A 98 -3.77 7.06 -2.07
CA PHE A 98 -4.59 5.88 -2.37
C PHE A 98 -6.09 6.22 -2.40
N GLN A 99 -6.57 7.05 -1.47
CA GLN A 99 -7.95 7.54 -1.48
C GLN A 99 -8.26 8.26 -2.80
N LYS A 100 -7.37 9.18 -3.21
CA LYS A 100 -7.50 9.89 -4.49
C LYS A 100 -7.53 8.93 -5.69
N GLN A 101 -6.74 7.86 -5.67
CA GLN A 101 -6.76 6.84 -6.72
C GLN A 101 -8.10 6.09 -6.77
N LEU A 102 -8.68 5.77 -5.60
CA LEU A 102 -10.01 5.16 -5.49
C LEU A 102 -11.10 6.10 -6.02
N ASP A 103 -11.05 7.39 -5.64
CA ASP A 103 -11.98 8.43 -6.10
C ASP A 103 -11.95 8.58 -7.63
N GLN A 104 -10.76 8.57 -8.23
CA GLN A 104 -10.58 8.63 -9.68
C GLN A 104 -11.21 7.44 -10.41
N HIS A 105 -11.33 6.29 -9.76
CA HIS A 105 -11.96 5.08 -10.30
C HIS A 105 -13.44 4.96 -9.90
N GLY A 106 -13.99 5.93 -9.16
CA GLY A 106 -15.37 5.90 -8.69
C GLY A 106 -15.64 4.79 -7.66
N ILE A 107 -14.61 4.36 -6.92
CA ILE A 107 -14.73 3.31 -5.91
C ILE A 107 -15.20 3.94 -4.59
N GLU A 108 -16.24 3.37 -3.99
CA GLU A 108 -16.74 3.81 -2.69
C GLU A 108 -15.64 3.68 -1.63
N ASN A 109 -15.35 4.79 -0.94
CA ASN A 109 -14.28 4.79 0.05
C ASN A 109 -14.50 5.81 1.17
N GLN A 110 -13.82 5.60 2.30
CA GLN A 110 -13.72 6.56 3.39
C GLN A 110 -12.33 6.56 4.01
N LEU A 111 -11.79 7.74 4.30
CA LEU A 111 -10.55 7.92 5.07
C LEU A 111 -10.85 8.54 6.44
N LEU A 112 -10.57 7.78 7.49
CA LEU A 112 -10.64 8.22 8.88
C LEU A 112 -9.23 8.56 9.36
N ILE A 113 -9.02 9.83 9.70
CA ILE A 113 -7.74 10.34 10.19
C ILE A 113 -7.80 10.50 11.70
N GLU A 114 -6.94 9.80 12.42
CA GLU A 114 -6.81 9.97 13.87
C GLU A 114 -5.81 11.09 14.19
N PRO A 115 -6.26 12.17 14.87
CA PRO A 115 -5.38 13.27 15.25
C PRO A 115 -4.41 12.83 16.35
N ASP A 116 -3.15 13.21 16.19
CA ASP A 116 -2.05 13.01 17.14
C ASP A 116 -1.69 11.54 17.42
N VAL A 117 -2.05 10.64 16.48
CA VAL A 117 -1.74 9.21 16.54
C VAL A 117 -0.65 8.84 15.53
N GLY A 118 0.26 7.95 15.94
CA GLY A 118 1.34 7.40 15.12
C GLY A 118 0.96 6.11 14.37
N HIS A 119 1.88 5.14 14.33
CA HIS A 119 1.67 3.82 13.70
C HIS A 119 0.96 2.84 14.65
N SER A 120 -0.26 3.19 15.08
CA SER A 120 -1.06 2.42 16.03
C SER A 120 -2.52 2.81 15.94
N ALA A 121 -3.41 1.98 16.48
CA ALA A 121 -4.76 2.39 16.85
C ALA A 121 -4.84 2.47 18.38
N LYS A 122 -5.54 3.47 18.93
CA LYS A 122 -5.91 3.47 20.35
C LYS A 122 -7.05 2.49 20.53
N VAL A 123 -6.76 1.29 21.03
CA VAL A 123 -7.78 0.35 21.52
C VAL A 123 -8.11 0.63 22.98
#